data_AF-A0A951XTP5-F1
#
_entry.id   AF-A0A951XTP5-F1
#
_cell.length_a   1.000
_cell.length_b   1.000
_cell.length_c   1.000
_cell.angle_alpha   90.00
_cell.angle_beta   90.00
_cell.angle_gamma   90.00
#
_symmetry.space_group_name_H-M   'P 1'
#
loop_
_entity.id
_entity.type
_entity.pdbx_description
1 polymer ?
#
loop_
_entity_poly.entity_id
_entity_poly.type
_entity_poly.pdbx_seq_one_letter_code
_entity_poly.pdbx_strand_id
1 'polypeptide(L)'
;MSTLADILAAEADVVSAFVLLLREEQDVLRNGSPDALPGIVERKTAAALELSPLTAARSAGFVRAGAAAGNAGIEAWLAGRPEDDALRQGWQRLQALAEEARELNRVNGQLIQMRMQANAHALEALLSAANRQDLYGADGQAAPGVTRRIIDSA
;
A
#
# COMPACT_ATOMS: atom_id res chain seq x y z
N MET A 1 -4.52 -2.46 35.23
CA MET A 1 -4.49 -1.28 34.35
C MET A 1 -3.28 -1.44 33.46
N SER A 2 -3.44 -1.50 32.13
CA SER A 2 -2.28 -1.59 31.23
C SER A 2 -1.44 -0.34 31.32
N THR A 3 -0.13 -0.49 31.46
CA THR A 3 0.81 0.63 31.52
C THR A 3 1.02 1.24 30.13
N LEU A 4 1.60 2.44 30.05
CA LEU A 4 1.99 3.04 28.77
C LEU A 4 2.98 2.16 28.00
N ALA A 5 3.87 1.46 28.70
CA ALA A 5 4.83 0.55 28.10
C ALA A 5 4.13 -0.67 27.47
N ASP A 6 3.12 -1.23 28.15
CA ASP A 6 2.34 -2.36 27.61
C ASP A 6 1.57 -1.95 26.33
N ILE A 7 1.02 -0.74 26.31
CA ILE A 7 0.30 -0.22 25.14
C ILE A 7 1.28 -0.04 23.96
N LEU A 8 2.45 0.56 24.20
CA LEU A 8 3.47 0.73 23.17
C LEU A 8 4.00 -0.60 22.64
N ALA A 9 4.19 -1.59 23.51
CA ALA A 9 4.62 -2.92 23.11
C ALA A 9 3.57 -3.61 22.23
N ALA A 10 2.30 -3.61 22.65
CA ALA A 10 1.20 -4.18 21.88
C ALA A 10 1.05 -3.48 20.51
N GLU A 11 1.13 -2.16 20.48
CA GLU A 11 1.07 -1.40 19.23
C GLU A 11 2.26 -1.73 18.31
N ALA A 12 3.47 -1.81 18.86
CA ALA A 12 4.66 -2.18 18.10
C ALA A 12 4.58 -3.61 17.53
N ASP A 13 3.99 -4.55 18.26
CA ASP A 13 3.79 -5.93 17.78
C ASP A 13 2.81 -5.97 16.60
N VAL A 14 1.69 -5.24 16.68
CA VAL A 14 0.72 -5.13 15.57
C VAL A 14 1.34 -4.44 14.36
N VAL A 15 2.10 -3.34 14.55
CA VAL A 15 2.79 -2.68 13.43
C VAL A 15 3.86 -3.61 12.83
N SER A 16 4.59 -4.37 13.65
CA SER A 16 5.57 -5.35 13.15
C SER A 16 4.91 -6.44 12.32
N ALA A 17 3.75 -6.95 12.76
CA ALA A 17 2.97 -7.90 11.96
C ALA A 17 2.50 -7.27 10.64
N PHE A 18 2.07 -6.00 10.68
CA PHE A 18 1.68 -5.26 9.48
C PHE A 18 2.86 -5.07 8.50
N VAL A 19 4.06 -4.78 9.00
CA VAL A 19 5.29 -4.70 8.19
C VAL A 19 5.57 -6.03 7.48
N LEU A 20 5.40 -7.17 8.16
CA LEU A 20 5.56 -8.49 7.55
C LEU A 20 4.54 -8.72 6.43
N LEU A 21 3.28 -8.31 6.62
CA LEU A 21 2.25 -8.39 5.57
C LEU A 21 2.61 -7.52 4.36
N LEU A 22 3.18 -6.33 4.55
CA LEU A 22 3.63 -5.48 3.46
C LEU A 22 4.83 -6.07 2.71
N ARG A 23 5.72 -6.78 3.40
CA ARG A 23 6.83 -7.52 2.76
C ARG A 23 6.30 -8.69 1.93
N GLU A 24 5.37 -9.45 2.48
CA GLU A 24 4.69 -10.53 1.77
C GLU A 24 3.97 -10.01 0.51
N GLU A 25 3.24 -8.90 0.63
CA GLU A 25 2.61 -8.21 -0.50
C GLU A 25 3.64 -7.83 -1.57
N GLN A 26 4.79 -7.28 -1.16
CA GLN A 26 5.86 -6.90 -2.08
C GLN A 26 6.39 -8.10 -2.86
N ASP A 27 6.61 -9.23 -2.19
CA ASP A 27 7.12 -10.45 -2.83
C ASP A 27 6.10 -11.03 -3.81
N VAL A 28 4.82 -11.07 -3.43
CA VAL A 28 3.72 -11.49 -4.31
C VAL A 28 3.63 -10.59 -5.55
N LEU A 29 3.71 -9.28 -5.34
CA LEU A 29 3.71 -8.30 -6.42
C LEU A 29 4.98 -8.38 -7.27
N ARG A 30 6.14 -8.78 -6.74
CA ARG A 30 7.35 -8.98 -7.55
C ARG A 30 7.23 -10.24 -8.41
N ASN A 31 6.77 -11.33 -7.82
CA ASN A 31 6.64 -12.63 -8.48
C ASN A 31 5.46 -12.71 -9.45
N GLY A 32 4.49 -11.79 -9.35
CA GLY A 32 3.36 -11.72 -10.26
C GLY A 32 2.29 -12.78 -10.02
N SER A 33 2.06 -13.13 -8.75
CA SER A 33 1.08 -14.13 -8.33
C SER A 33 -0.16 -13.47 -7.71
N PRO A 34 -1.11 -12.95 -8.52
CA PRO A 34 -2.23 -12.15 -8.01
C PRO A 34 -3.16 -12.92 -7.06
N ASP A 35 -3.18 -14.25 -7.12
CA ASP A 35 -4.08 -15.12 -6.35
C ASP A 35 -3.93 -14.96 -4.83
N ALA A 36 -2.75 -14.56 -4.35
CA ALA A 36 -2.49 -14.36 -2.93
C ALA A 36 -2.88 -12.95 -2.43
N LEU A 37 -3.12 -11.99 -3.33
CA LEU A 37 -3.39 -10.59 -2.95
C LEU A 37 -4.68 -10.40 -2.14
N PRO A 38 -5.82 -11.05 -2.46
CA PRO A 38 -7.05 -10.88 -1.68
C PRO A 38 -6.87 -11.23 -0.20
N GLY A 39 -6.22 -12.37 0.11
CA GLY A 39 -5.97 -12.79 1.49
C GLY A 39 -4.98 -11.88 2.24
N ILE A 40 -4.06 -11.22 1.51
CA ILE A 40 -3.17 -10.19 2.12
C ILE A 40 -3.96 -8.92 2.45
N VAL A 41 -4.87 -8.49 1.57
CA VAL A 41 -5.72 -7.31 1.81
C VAL A 41 -6.63 -7.51 3.03
N GLU A 42 -7.23 -8.69 3.18
CA GLU A 42 -8.05 -9.04 4.35
C GLU A 42 -7.24 -8.95 5.66
N ARG A 43 -6.04 -9.56 5.70
CA ARG A 43 -5.15 -9.50 6.87
C ARG A 43 -4.68 -8.07 7.17
N LYS A 44 -4.34 -7.27 6.16
CA LYS A 44 -3.99 -5.84 6.33
C LYS A 44 -5.15 -5.05 6.92
N THR A 45 -6.37 -5.32 6.47
CA THR A 45 -7.59 -4.67 6.98
C THR A 45 -7.83 -5.02 8.45
N ALA A 46 -7.69 -6.30 8.82
CA ALA A 46 -7.80 -6.73 10.21
C ALA A 46 -6.76 -6.07 11.12
N ALA A 47 -5.49 -6.04 10.69
CA ALA A 47 -4.42 -5.37 11.44
C ALA A 47 -4.66 -3.87 11.60
N ALA A 48 -5.20 -3.19 10.58
CA ALA A 48 -5.55 -1.77 10.67
C ALA A 48 -6.69 -1.51 11.68
N LEU A 49 -7.68 -2.40 11.76
CA LEU A 49 -8.76 -2.33 12.75
C LEU A 49 -8.24 -2.55 14.17
N GLU A 50 -7.26 -3.44 14.36
CA GLU A 50 -6.61 -3.69 15.64
C GLU A 50 -5.70 -2.52 16.09
N LEU A 51 -5.03 -1.87 15.14
CA LEU A 51 -4.11 -0.76 15.43
C LEU A 51 -4.83 0.52 15.90
N SER A 52 -6.04 0.77 15.41
CA SER A 52 -6.84 1.95 15.73
C SER A 52 -7.08 2.16 17.25
N PRO A 53 -7.62 1.18 18.00
CA PRO A 53 -7.82 1.33 19.45
C PRO A 53 -6.50 1.47 20.22
N LEU A 54 -5.42 0.81 19.78
CA LEU A 54 -4.09 0.92 20.42
C LEU A 54 -3.52 2.34 20.27
N THR A 55 -3.59 2.91 19.06
CA THR A 55 -3.15 4.27 18.77
C THR A 55 -3.93 5.30 19.61
N ALA A 56 -5.24 5.09 19.76
CA ALA A 56 -6.10 5.93 20.59
C ALA A 56 -5.75 5.80 22.08
N ALA A 57 -5.55 4.57 22.57
CA ALA A 57 -5.17 4.30 23.95
C ALA A 57 -3.81 4.91 24.31
N ARG A 58 -2.82 4.78 23.41
CA ARG A 58 -1.50 5.39 23.52
C ARG A 58 -1.60 6.91 23.62
N SER A 59 -2.31 7.53 22.69
CA SER A 59 -2.46 9.00 22.63
C SER A 59 -3.18 9.53 23.88
N ALA A 60 -4.26 8.87 24.32
CA ALA A 60 -4.96 9.21 25.55
C ALA A 60 -4.07 9.00 26.80
N GLY A 61 -3.27 7.95 26.82
CA GLY A 61 -2.33 7.66 27.90
C GLY A 61 -1.29 8.76 28.08
N PHE A 62 -0.65 9.19 26.98
CA PHE A 62 0.35 10.26 27.02
C PHE A 62 -0.26 11.62 27.39
N VAL A 63 -1.45 11.95 26.89
CA VAL A 63 -2.16 13.17 27.29
C VAL A 63 -2.48 13.15 28.79
N ARG A 64 -2.94 12.01 29.34
CA ARG A 64 -3.15 11.85 30.80
C ARG A 64 -1.86 11.98 31.60
N ALA A 65 -0.73 11.58 31.03
CA ALA A 65 0.59 11.72 31.64
C ALA A 65 1.16 13.15 31.53
N GLY A 66 0.44 14.08 30.89
CA GLY A 66 0.81 15.49 30.74
C GLY A 66 1.61 15.81 29.48
N ALA A 67 1.69 14.90 28.50
CA ALA A 67 2.26 15.20 27.19
C ALA A 67 1.30 16.06 26.36
N ALA A 68 1.85 16.92 25.51
CA ALA A 68 1.05 17.57 24.47
C ALA A 68 0.55 16.54 23.45
N ALA A 69 -0.58 16.83 22.81
CA ALA A 69 -1.15 15.94 21.81
C ALA A 69 -0.22 15.79 20.59
N GLY A 70 -0.19 14.59 20.02
CA GLY A 70 0.59 14.28 18.82
C GLY A 70 2.01 13.79 19.11
N ASN A 71 2.68 13.28 18.06
CA ASN A 71 3.98 12.62 18.18
C ASN A 71 5.08 13.55 18.73
N ALA A 72 5.10 14.82 18.31
CA ALA A 72 6.08 15.80 18.80
C ALA A 72 5.90 16.09 20.30
N GLY A 73 4.67 16.09 20.80
CA GLY A 73 4.37 16.26 22.22
C GLY A 73 4.83 15.08 23.07
N ILE A 74 4.67 13.86 22.54
CA ILE A 74 5.16 12.63 23.17
C ILE A 74 6.69 12.62 23.25
N GLU A 75 7.36 12.98 22.15
CA GLU A 75 8.82 13.03 22.09
C GLU A 75 9.40 14.07 23.06
N ALA A 76 8.82 15.27 23.12
CA ALA A 76 9.21 16.29 24.07
C ALA A 76 8.98 15.85 25.53
N TRP A 77 7.87 15.16 25.81
CA TRP A 77 7.56 14.64 27.14
C TRP A 77 8.55 13.57 27.58
N LEU A 78 8.93 12.66 26.67
CA LEU A 78 9.96 11.64 26.91
C LEU A 78 11.35 12.27 27.09
N ALA A 79 11.68 13.32 26.33
CA ALA A 79 12.96 14.01 26.45
C ALA A 79 13.19 14.59 27.85
N GLY A 80 12.13 15.04 28.53
CA GLY A 80 12.17 15.52 29.91
C GLY A 80 12.25 14.45 31.01
N ARG A 81 12.21 13.16 30.65
CA ARG A 81 12.23 12.00 31.57
C ARG A 81 13.26 10.95 31.15
N PRO A 82 14.57 11.23 31.33
CA PRO A 82 15.63 10.28 30.99
C PRO A 82 15.59 8.98 31.81
N GLU A 83 14.94 8.97 32.97
CA GLU A 83 14.74 7.78 33.81
C GLU A 83 13.82 6.72 33.18
N ASP A 84 12.96 7.10 32.24
CA ASP A 84 11.96 6.23 31.59
C ASP A 84 12.51 5.60 30.29
N ASP A 85 13.69 5.00 30.35
CA ASP A 85 14.39 4.44 29.18
C ASP A 85 13.56 3.41 28.41
N ALA A 86 12.78 2.57 29.12
CA ALA A 86 11.93 1.57 28.49
C ALA A 86 10.82 2.20 27.62
N LEU A 87 10.20 3.29 28.07
CA LEU A 87 9.18 4.01 27.30
C LEU A 87 9.79 4.71 26.08
N ARG A 88 10.99 5.29 26.25
CA ARG A 88 11.72 5.92 25.15
C ARG A 88 12.08 4.90 24.07
N GLN A 89 12.63 3.75 24.46
CA GLN A 89 12.98 2.68 23.52
C GLN A 89 11.74 2.12 22.82
N GLY A 90 10.64 1.90 23.55
CA GLY A 90 9.37 1.46 22.97
C GLY A 90 8.82 2.45 21.94
N TRP A 91 8.85 3.74 22.26
CA TRP A 91 8.43 4.81 21.36
C TRP A 91 9.30 4.88 20.09
N GLN A 92 10.62 4.85 20.25
CA GLN A 92 11.56 4.86 19.12
C GLN A 92 11.37 3.64 18.21
N ARG A 93 11.17 2.45 18.80
CA ARG A 93 10.87 1.23 18.04
C ARG A 93 9.58 1.38 17.23
N LEU A 94 8.51 1.90 17.85
CA LEU A 94 7.25 2.14 17.16
C LEU A 94 7.41 3.13 15.99
N GLN A 95 8.16 4.22 16.19
CA GLN A 95 8.44 5.19 15.13
C GLN A 95 9.21 4.56 13.96
N ALA A 96 10.24 3.76 14.25
CA ALA A 96 11.03 3.07 13.23
C ALA A 96 10.17 2.09 12.41
N LEU A 97 9.31 1.30 13.07
CA LEU A 97 8.38 0.38 12.40
C LEU A 97 7.36 1.13 11.54
N ALA A 98 6.86 2.27 12.00
CA ALA A 98 5.93 3.10 11.24
C ALA A 98 6.58 3.71 9.99
N GLU A 99 7.86 4.10 10.07
CA GLU A 99 8.62 4.58 8.92
C GLU A 99 8.81 3.46 7.88
N GLU A 100 9.21 2.28 8.33
CA GLU A 100 9.36 1.10 7.48
C GLU A 100 8.05 0.73 6.78
N ALA A 101 6.93 0.70 7.53
CA ALA A 101 5.62 0.41 6.97
C ALA A 101 5.18 1.45 5.91
N ARG A 102 5.55 2.72 6.09
CA ARG A 102 5.25 3.78 5.12
C ARG A 102 6.04 3.58 3.83
N GLU A 103 7.33 3.29 3.95
CA GLU A 103 8.20 3.07 2.80
C GLU A 103 7.79 1.81 2.02
N LEU A 104 7.49 0.71 2.71
CA LEU A 104 6.97 -0.51 2.08
C LEU A 104 5.64 -0.26 1.34
N ASN A 105 4.69 0.46 1.97
CA ASN A 105 3.44 0.84 1.28
C ASN A 105 3.70 1.68 0.02
N ARG A 106 4.64 2.64 0.10
CA ARG A 106 5.01 3.48 -1.05
C ARG A 106 5.54 2.63 -2.20
N VAL A 107 6.46 1.71 -1.91
CA VAL A 107 7.05 0.80 -2.91
C VAL A 107 6.00 -0.15 -3.49
N ASN A 108 5.16 -0.74 -2.65
CA ASN A 108 4.10 -1.65 -3.10
C ASN A 108 3.09 -0.92 -4.00
N GLY A 109 2.71 0.31 -3.65
CA GLY A 109 1.86 1.15 -4.48
C GLY A 109 2.47 1.43 -5.86
N GLN A 110 3.77 1.73 -5.94
CA GLN A 110 4.47 1.91 -7.20
C GLN A 110 4.47 0.64 -8.06
N LEU A 111 4.70 -0.52 -7.43
CA LEU A 111 4.72 -1.80 -8.12
C LEU A 111 3.35 -2.19 -8.68
N ILE A 112 2.27 -1.90 -7.95
CA ILE A 112 0.89 -2.06 -8.42
C ILE A 112 0.66 -1.20 -9.68
N GLN A 113 1.03 0.09 -9.63
CA GLN A 113 0.87 1.00 -10.77
C GLN A 113 1.64 0.52 -12.01
N MET A 114 2.88 0.08 -11.84
CA MET A 114 3.70 -0.45 -12.93
C MET A 114 3.05 -1.68 -13.58
N ARG A 115 2.51 -2.60 -12.78
CA ARG A 115 1.80 -3.78 -13.30
C ARG A 115 0.51 -3.43 -14.04
N MET A 116 -0.25 -2.47 -13.52
CA MET A 116 -1.46 -1.99 -14.20
C MET A 116 -1.14 -1.42 -15.59
N GLN A 117 -0.08 -0.61 -15.70
CA GLN A 117 0.37 -0.05 -16.98
C GLN A 117 0.84 -1.16 -17.95
N ALA A 118 1.63 -2.12 -17.47
CA ALA A 118 2.09 -3.24 -18.30
C ALA A 118 0.91 -4.09 -18.82
N ASN A 119 -0.08 -4.37 -17.97
CA ASN A 119 -1.29 -5.10 -18.37
C ASN A 119 -2.13 -4.32 -19.40
N ALA A 120 -2.28 -3.01 -19.21
CA ALA A 120 -3.00 -2.16 -20.17
C ALA A 120 -2.32 -2.17 -21.54
N HIS A 121 -1.00 -1.97 -21.59
CA HIS A 121 -0.23 -2.04 -22.84
C HIS A 121 -0.29 -3.43 -23.49
N ALA A 122 -0.23 -4.51 -22.71
CA ALA A 122 -0.36 -5.87 -23.23
C ALA A 122 -1.75 -6.11 -23.85
N LEU A 123 -2.81 -5.63 -23.19
CA LEU A 123 -4.18 -5.72 -23.70
C LEU A 123 -4.34 -4.91 -24.99
N GLU A 124 -3.82 -3.68 -25.03
CA GLU A 124 -3.81 -2.84 -26.24
C GLU A 124 -3.06 -3.50 -27.40
N ALA A 125 -1.92 -4.14 -27.13
CA ALA A 125 -1.14 -4.86 -28.14
C ALA A 125 -1.90 -6.08 -28.67
N LEU A 126 -2.54 -6.86 -27.79
CA LEU A 126 -3.36 -8.02 -28.18
C LEU A 126 -4.58 -7.60 -29.00
N LEU A 127 -5.31 -6.57 -28.55
CA LEU A 127 -6.47 -6.03 -29.28
C LEU A 127 -6.06 -5.45 -30.63
N SER A 128 -4.94 -4.72 -30.69
CA SER A 128 -4.41 -4.18 -31.94
C SER A 128 -3.97 -5.27 -32.91
N ALA A 129 -3.38 -6.36 -32.41
CA ALA A 129 -2.99 -7.51 -33.22
C ALA A 129 -4.21 -8.26 -33.76
N ALA A 130 -5.24 -8.50 -32.94
CA ALA A 130 -6.50 -9.09 -33.36
C ALA A 130 -7.19 -8.23 -34.44
N ASN A 131 -7.22 -6.91 -34.25
CA ASN A 131 -7.83 -5.99 -35.22
C ASN A 131 -7.04 -5.93 -36.54
N ARG A 132 -5.72 -6.10 -36.52
CA ARG A 132 -4.89 -6.24 -37.73
C ARG A 132 -5.09 -7.57 -38.46
N GLN A 133 -5.38 -8.66 -37.73
CA GLN A 133 -5.75 -9.95 -38.33
C GLN A 133 -7.13 -9.88 -39.00
N ASP A 134 -8.09 -9.13 -38.45
CA ASP A 134 -9.38 -8.89 -39.13
C ASP A 134 -9.23 -8.01 -40.39
N LEU A 135 -8.25 -7.11 -40.42
CA LEU A 135 -7.95 -6.28 -41.61
C LEU A 135 -7.16 -7.02 -42.70
N TYR A 136 -6.59 -8.19 -42.37
CA TYR A 136 -5.91 -9.08 -43.31
C TYR A 136 -6.52 -10.49 -43.19
N GLY A 137 -7.56 -10.77 -43.97
CA GLY A 137 -8.06 -12.14 -44.11
C GLY A 137 -6.93 -13.10 -44.53
N ALA A 138 -7.10 -14.40 -44.25
CA ALA A 138 -6.11 -15.46 -44.51
C ALA A 138 -5.56 -15.50 -45.97
N ASP A 139 -6.22 -14.80 -46.89
CA ASP A 139 -5.85 -14.68 -48.30
C ASP A 139 -5.08 -13.39 -48.66
N GLY A 140 -4.67 -12.58 -47.67
CA GLY A 140 -3.80 -11.41 -47.85
C GLY A 140 -4.42 -10.22 -48.59
N GLN A 141 -5.71 -10.26 -48.91
CA GLN A 141 -6.41 -9.17 -49.59
C GLN A 141 -6.88 -8.13 -48.58
N ALA A 142 -6.37 -6.90 -48.69
CA ALA A 142 -6.87 -5.75 -47.94
C ALA A 142 -8.34 -5.52 -48.32
N ALA A 143 -9.23 -5.42 -47.32
CA ALA A 143 -10.63 -5.08 -47.55
C ALA A 143 -10.71 -3.79 -48.39
N PRO A 144 -11.48 -3.76 -49.49
CA PRO A 144 -11.52 -2.60 -50.36
C PRO A 144 -12.05 -1.40 -49.59
N GLY A 145 -11.17 -0.42 -49.40
CA GLY A 145 -11.49 0.86 -48.76
C GLY A 145 -12.73 1.46 -49.41
N VAL A 146 -13.70 1.84 -48.57
CA VAL A 146 -14.91 2.54 -48.97
C VAL A 146 -14.49 3.89 -49.58
N THR A 147 -14.27 3.88 -50.89
CA THR A 147 -14.09 5.09 -51.69
C THR A 147 -15.45 5.78 -51.76
N ARG A 148 -15.68 6.73 -50.85
CA ARG A 148 -16.87 7.57 -50.86
C ARG A 148 -16.80 8.48 -52.08
N ARG A 149 -17.43 8.08 -53.18
CA ARG A 149 -17.67 8.93 -54.36
C ARG A 149 -18.55 10.10 -53.92
N ILE A 150 -17.97 11.28 -53.87
CA ILE A 150 -18.69 12.55 -53.88
C ILE A 150 -19.18 12.72 -55.32
N ILE A 151 -20.47 12.53 -55.54
CA ILE A 151 -21.14 12.88 -56.79
C ILE A 151 -21.48 14.36 -56.71
N ASP A 152 -20.73 15.16 -57.47
CA ASP A 152 -21.07 16.54 -57.79
C ASP A 152 -22.11 16.51 -58.91
N SER A 153 -23.25 17.17 -58.72
CA SER A 153 -24.29 17.34 -59.74
C SER A 153 -24.61 18.83 -59.88
N ALA A 154 -24.47 19.32 -61.10
CA ALA A 154 -24.71 20.68 -61.57
C ALA A 154 -26.19 21.12 -61.49
#